data_AF-A0AAD9QXN2-F1
#
_entry.id   AF-A0AAD9QXN2-F1
#
_cell.length_a   1.000
_cell.length_b   1.000
_cell.length_c   1.000
_cell.angle_alpha   90.00
_cell.angle_beta   90.00
_cell.angle_gamma   90.00
#
_symmetry.space_group_name_H-M   'P 1'
#
loop_
_entity.id
_entity.type
_entity.pdbx_description
1 polymer ?
#
loop_
_entity_poly.entity_id
_entity_poly.type
_entity_poly.pdbx_seq_one_letter_code
_entity_poly.pdbx_strand_id
1 'polypeptide(L)'
;MADDWKGKVTRDPFPEIPGMPNRNELMKPLIFPNSQRGFKIFTVVATISACIYCIFVPEYKGDHIFLPVRKWVHDQKGKLLKIRPEDEEYVNRRTAELASKAEMAAKQTCQDSAKEMAKSS
;
A
#
# COMPACT_ATOMS: atom_id res chain seq x y z
N MET A 1 37.81 -62.54 0.75
CA MET A 1 36.41 -63.02 0.72
C MET A 1 35.86 -62.91 2.13
N ALA A 2 34.55 -62.67 2.26
CA ALA A 2 33.75 -62.45 3.47
C ALA A 2 33.57 -60.98 3.89
N ASP A 3 32.38 -60.39 4.03
CA ASP A 3 30.99 -60.73 3.63
C ASP A 3 30.22 -59.40 3.61
N ASP A 4 29.30 -59.23 2.66
CA ASP A 4 28.50 -58.02 2.42
C ASP A 4 27.34 -57.94 3.44
N TRP A 5 27.49 -57.15 4.50
CA TRP A 5 26.48 -56.96 5.57
C TRP A 5 25.32 -56.01 5.15
N LYS A 6 24.75 -56.18 3.95
CA LYS A 6 23.46 -55.56 3.58
C LYS A 6 22.29 -56.34 4.17
N GLY A 7 22.18 -56.34 5.49
CA GLY A 7 20.94 -56.69 6.18
C GLY A 7 19.86 -55.67 5.80
N LYS A 8 18.81 -56.11 5.09
CA LYS A 8 17.60 -55.32 4.90
C LYS A 8 16.99 -55.09 6.28
N VAL A 9 17.12 -53.87 6.81
CA VAL A 9 16.39 -53.45 8.01
C VAL A 9 14.91 -53.29 7.61
N THR A 10 14.16 -54.38 7.68
CA THR A 10 12.70 -54.34 7.72
C THR A 10 12.33 -53.65 9.04
N ARG A 11 12.01 -52.36 8.97
CA ARG A 11 11.44 -51.64 10.11
C ARG A 11 10.02 -52.14 10.26
N ASP A 12 9.75 -52.88 11.33
CA ASP A 12 8.38 -53.25 11.69
C ASP A 12 7.52 -51.97 11.77
N PRO A 13 6.27 -51.98 11.25
CA PRO A 13 5.38 -50.84 11.38
C PRO A 13 5.18 -50.51 12.85
N PHE A 14 5.42 -49.26 13.23
CA PHE A 14 5.17 -48.79 14.58
C PHE A 14 3.66 -48.96 14.88
N PRO A 15 3.28 -49.48 16.06
CA PRO A 15 1.87 -49.72 16.37
C PRO A 15 1.07 -48.41 16.29
N GLU A 16 -0.01 -48.40 15.50
CA GLU A 16 -0.93 -47.27 15.41
C GLU A 16 -1.73 -47.19 16.71
N ILE A 17 -1.43 -46.19 17.54
CA ILE A 17 -2.14 -45.96 18.80
C ILE A 17 -3.48 -45.28 18.49
N PRO A 18 -4.63 -45.86 18.84
CA PRO A 18 -5.94 -45.26 18.56
C PRO A 18 -6.06 -43.90 19.26
N GLY A 19 -6.34 -42.86 18.48
CA GLY A 19 -6.46 -41.47 18.94
C GLY A 19 -5.21 -40.61 18.73
N MET A 20 -4.07 -41.19 18.33
CA MET A 20 -2.90 -40.43 17.92
C MET A 20 -2.94 -40.18 16.40
N PRO A 21 -2.79 -38.94 15.90
CA PRO A 21 -2.69 -38.67 14.48
C PRO A 21 -1.57 -39.50 13.85
N ASN A 22 -1.73 -39.93 12.60
CA ASN A 22 -0.73 -40.76 11.94
C ASN A 22 0.60 -39.99 11.87
N ARG A 23 1.76 -40.64 12.02
CA ARG A 23 3.08 -39.98 12.00
C ARG A 23 3.29 -39.15 10.74
N ASN A 24 2.71 -39.57 9.61
CA ASN A 24 2.73 -38.82 8.36
C ASN A 24 1.99 -37.47 8.43
N GLU A 25 1.01 -37.34 9.33
CA GLU A 25 0.27 -36.10 9.58
C GLU A 25 0.97 -35.19 10.60
N LEU A 26 1.64 -35.77 11.61
CA LEU A 26 2.50 -35.03 12.53
C LEU A 26 3.75 -34.48 11.84
N MET A 27 4.26 -35.21 10.85
CA MET A 27 5.40 -34.80 10.03
C MET A 27 4.96 -33.95 8.84
N LYS A 28 3.66 -33.63 8.67
CA LYS A 28 3.27 -32.51 7.81
C LYS A 28 3.84 -31.28 8.48
N PRO A 29 4.88 -30.63 7.94
CA PRO A 29 5.36 -29.38 8.50
C PRO A 29 4.15 -28.45 8.67
N LEU A 30 4.13 -27.71 9.78
CA LEU A 30 3.21 -26.59 10.03
C LEU A 30 3.49 -25.50 8.98
N ILE A 31 3.26 -25.82 7.71
CA ILE A 31 3.34 -24.93 6.58
C ILE A 31 2.01 -24.20 6.64
N PHE A 32 2.04 -23.01 7.25
CA PHE A 32 1.18 -21.92 6.81
C PHE A 32 1.03 -22.03 5.30
N PRO A 33 -0.18 -22.13 4.72
CA PRO A 33 -0.47 -22.78 3.43
C PRO A 33 0.26 -22.13 2.25
N ASN A 34 1.57 -22.27 2.22
CA ASN A 34 2.50 -21.64 1.29
C ASN A 34 2.51 -22.42 -0.04
N SER A 35 1.81 -23.55 -0.13
CA SER A 35 1.46 -24.19 -1.39
C SER A 35 0.15 -23.64 -1.97
N GLN A 36 -0.71 -23.01 -1.17
CA GLN A 36 -2.01 -22.51 -1.59
C GLN A 36 -1.87 -21.13 -2.21
N ARG A 37 -2.25 -21.01 -3.49
CA ARG A 37 -2.12 -19.78 -4.28
C ARG A 37 -2.80 -18.58 -3.61
N GLY A 38 -3.95 -18.79 -2.96
CA GLY A 38 -4.68 -17.74 -2.24
C GLY A 38 -3.91 -17.18 -1.04
N PHE A 39 -3.25 -18.05 -0.26
CA PHE A 39 -2.46 -17.62 0.89
C PHE A 39 -1.19 -16.87 0.46
N LYS A 40 -0.56 -17.26 -0.65
CA LYS A 40 0.55 -16.47 -1.25
C LYS A 40 0.10 -15.07 -1.64
N ILE A 41 -1.03 -14.95 -2.31
CA ILE A 41 -1.57 -13.65 -2.72
C ILE A 41 -1.88 -12.80 -1.49
N PHE A 42 -2.58 -13.38 -0.51
CA PHE A 42 -2.92 -12.70 0.73
C PHE A 42 -1.67 -12.20 1.48
N THR A 43 -0.67 -13.05 1.65
CA THR A 43 0.58 -12.69 2.34
C THR A 43 1.36 -11.62 1.58
N VAL A 44 1.42 -11.68 0.25
CA VAL A 44 2.04 -10.65 -0.59
C VAL A 44 1.29 -9.31 -0.43
N VAL A 45 -0.03 -9.32 -0.54
CA VAL A 45 -0.85 -8.11 -0.39
C VAL A 45 -0.70 -7.52 1.01
N ALA A 46 -0.77 -8.35 2.06
CA ALA A 46 -0.59 -7.91 3.44
C ALA A 46 0.80 -7.32 3.67
N THR A 47 1.85 -7.94 3.12
CA THR A 47 3.23 -7.46 3.23
C THR A 47 3.41 -6.11 2.52
N ILE A 48 2.90 -5.99 1.29
CA ILE A 48 2.94 -4.73 0.53
C ILE A 48 2.19 -3.63 1.30
N SER A 49 1.00 -3.96 1.81
CA SER A 49 0.16 -3.02 2.56
C SER A 49 0.86 -2.54 3.83
N ALA A 50 1.50 -3.45 4.58
CA ALA A 50 2.28 -3.12 5.76
C ALA A 50 3.50 -2.24 5.42
N CYS A 51 4.21 -2.54 4.33
CA CYS A 51 5.31 -1.71 3.86
C CYS A 51 4.86 -0.30 3.48
N ILE A 52 3.77 -0.16 2.72
CA ILE A 52 3.18 1.14 2.36
C ILE A 52 2.77 1.89 3.63
N TYR A 53 2.08 1.23 4.55
CA TYR A 53 1.70 1.84 5.82
C TYR A 53 2.91 2.40 6.58
N CYS A 54 3.97 1.59 6.75
CA CYS A 54 5.20 2.01 7.42
C CYS A 54 5.92 3.16 6.71
N ILE A 55 5.85 3.25 5.38
CA ILE A 55 6.49 4.32 4.62
C ILE A 55 5.68 5.64 4.71
N PHE A 56 4.35 5.58 4.73
CA PHE A 56 3.52 6.76 4.51
C PHE A 56 2.79 7.31 5.75
N VAL A 57 2.45 6.48 6.74
CA VAL A 57 1.57 6.90 7.85
C VAL A 57 2.34 7.40 9.09
N PRO A 58 3.25 6.62 9.68
CA PRO A 58 3.91 7.01 10.93
C PRO A 58 5.01 8.06 10.72
N GLU A 59 4.97 9.16 11.46
CA GLU A 59 6.11 10.08 11.59
C GLU A 59 7.14 9.50 12.56
N TYR A 60 7.98 8.59 12.06
CA TYR A 60 9.12 8.10 12.82
C TYR A 60 10.12 9.23 13.07
N LYS A 61 10.35 9.55 14.35
CA LYS A 61 11.42 10.46 14.78
C LYS A 61 12.71 9.64 14.96
N GLY A 62 13.72 9.88 14.12
CA GLY A 62 15.02 9.20 14.16
C GLY A 62 15.41 8.54 12.83
N ASP A 63 16.60 7.92 12.79
CA ASP A 63 17.05 7.16 11.62
C ASP A 63 16.27 5.84 11.51
N HIS A 64 15.61 5.65 10.37
CA HIS A 64 14.85 4.44 10.08
C HIS A 64 15.13 3.96 8.65
N ILE A 65 15.00 2.65 8.42
CA ILE A 65 15.33 2.02 7.13
C ILE A 65 14.51 2.58 5.96
N PHE A 66 13.33 3.12 6.25
CA PHE A 66 12.43 3.72 5.25
C PHE A 66 12.72 5.19 4.94
N LEU A 67 13.70 5.83 5.60
CA LEU A 67 13.97 7.26 5.49
C LEU A 67 14.48 7.65 4.08
N PRO A 68 15.36 6.87 3.42
CA PRO A 68 15.74 7.12 2.03
C PRO A 68 14.55 7.03 1.07
N VAL A 69 13.69 6.02 1.24
CA VAL A 69 12.52 5.80 0.40
C VAL A 69 11.52 6.94 0.56
N ARG A 70 11.23 7.36 1.80
CA ARG A 70 10.34 8.48 2.09
C ARG A 70 10.85 9.79 1.49
N LYS A 71 12.16 10.08 1.62
CA LYS A 71 12.80 11.25 1.01
C LYS A 71 12.64 11.23 -0.51
N TRP A 72 12.91 10.08 -1.13
CA TRP A 72 12.75 9.92 -2.58
C TRP A 72 11.30 10.15 -3.03
N VAL A 73 10.32 9.56 -2.34
CA VAL A 73 8.90 9.78 -2.68
C VAL A 73 8.51 11.25 -2.51
N HIS A 74 8.98 11.92 -1.46
CA HIS A 74 8.73 13.37 -1.28
C HIS A 74 9.32 14.20 -2.42
N ASP A 75 10.54 13.88 -2.87
CA ASP A 75 11.18 14.53 -4.02
C ASP A 75 10.39 14.29 -5.32
N GLN A 76 9.91 13.07 -5.55
CA GLN A 76 9.05 12.75 -6.70
C GLN A 76 7.72 13.49 -6.64
N LYS A 77 7.07 13.60 -5.46
CA LYS A 77 5.86 14.41 -5.29
C LYS A 77 6.13 15.88 -5.62
N GLY A 78 7.26 16.42 -5.16
CA GLY A 78 7.68 17.78 -5.49
C GLY A 78 7.87 17.99 -7.00
N LYS A 79 8.43 17.00 -7.70
CA LYS A 79 8.61 17.04 -9.16
C LYS A 79 7.29 16.90 -9.92
N LEU A 80 6.40 16.03 -9.48
CA LEU A 80 5.09 15.80 -10.11
C LEU A 80 4.16 17.02 -9.96
N LEU A 81 4.21 17.69 -8.80
CA LEU A 81 3.39 18.86 -8.51
C LEU A 81 4.00 20.16 -9.02
N LYS A 82 5.21 20.13 -9.58
CA LYS A 82 5.82 21.30 -10.19
C LYS A 82 5.30 21.45 -11.61
N ILE A 83 4.71 22.60 -11.90
CA ILE A 83 4.31 22.97 -13.26
C ILE A 83 5.56 22.93 -14.14
N ARG A 84 5.46 22.26 -15.29
CA ARG A 84 6.54 22.27 -16.27
C ARG A 84 6.72 23.70 -16.79
N PRO A 85 7.94 24.15 -17.06
CA PRO A 85 8.17 25.52 -17.55
C PRO A 85 7.40 25.81 -18.85
N GLU A 86 7.20 24.79 -19.69
CA GLU A 86 6.38 24.86 -20.92
C GLU A 86 4.91 25.20 -20.65
N ASP A 87 4.38 24.78 -19.49
CA ASP A 87 2.96 24.91 -19.13
C ASP A 87 2.72 26.12 -18.19
N GLU A 88 3.78 26.78 -17.73
CA GLU A 88 3.72 27.84 -16.71
C GLU A 88 2.99 29.09 -17.23
N GLU A 89 3.26 29.49 -18.48
CA GLU A 89 2.55 30.59 -19.14
C GLU A 89 1.05 30.29 -19.33
N TYR A 90 0.72 29.04 -19.71
CA TYR A 90 -0.66 28.61 -19.89
C TYR A 90 -1.43 28.63 -18.57
N VAL A 91 -0.82 28.12 -17.50
CA VAL A 91 -1.41 28.11 -16.16
C VAL A 91 -1.59 29.53 -15.64
N ASN A 92 -0.61 30.43 -15.83
CA ASN A 92 -0.73 31.82 -15.40
C ASN A 92 -1.88 32.54 -16.12
N ARG A 93 -2.00 32.36 -17.44
CA ARG A 93 -3.10 32.93 -18.21
C ARG A 93 -4.48 32.44 -17.74
N ARG A 94 -4.62 31.13 -17.49
CA ARG A 94 -5.88 30.54 -17.01
C ARG A 94 -6.21 30.95 -15.58
N THR A 95 -5.20 31.07 -14.72
CA THR A 95 -5.37 31.53 -13.34
C THR A 95 -5.84 32.99 -13.31
N ALA A 96 -5.27 33.86 -14.13
CA ALA A 96 -5.70 35.25 -14.26
C ALA A 96 -7.15 35.37 -14.80
N GLU A 97 -7.51 34.55 -15.80
CA GLU A 97 -8.87 34.50 -16.35
C GLU A 97 -9.90 34.04 -15.29
N LEU A 98 -9.56 33.04 -14.49
CA LEU A 98 -10.41 32.53 -13.41
C LEU A 98 -10.54 33.53 -12.25
N ALA A 99 -9.46 34.23 -11.88
CA ALA A 99 -9.50 35.27 -10.86
C ALA A 99 -10.41 36.43 -11.28
N SER A 100 -10.30 36.89 -12.53
CA SER A 100 -11.18 37.93 -13.08
C SER A 100 -12.64 37.49 -13.11
N LYS A 101 -12.93 36.23 -13.49
CA LYS A 101 -14.29 35.68 -13.45
C LYS A 101 -14.83 35.55 -12.02
N ALA A 102 -14.01 35.17 -11.05
CA ALA A 102 -14.40 35.11 -9.64
C ALA A 102 -14.73 36.50 -9.08
N GLU A 103 -13.93 37.53 -9.41
CA GLU A 103 -14.24 38.91 -9.02
C GLU A 103 -15.53 39.44 -9.64
N MET A 104 -15.78 39.12 -10.92
CA MET A 104 -17.02 39.50 -11.60
C MET A 104 -18.23 38.80 -10.98
N ALA A 105 -18.12 37.50 -10.67
CA ALA A 105 -19.16 36.74 -9.99
C ALA A 105 -19.43 37.25 -8.56
N ALA A 106 -18.39 37.65 -7.83
CA ALA A 106 -18.51 38.26 -6.50
C ALA A 106 -19.21 39.63 -6.55
N LYS A 107 -18.88 40.47 -7.55
CA LYS A 107 -19.54 41.77 -7.74
C LYS A 107 -21.00 41.61 -8.16
N GLN A 108 -21.30 40.62 -9.00
CA GLN A 108 -22.66 40.29 -9.42
C GLN A 108 -23.51 39.83 -8.22
N THR A 109 -23.00 38.90 -7.41
CA THR A 109 -23.69 38.43 -6.20
C THR A 109 -23.93 39.54 -5.19
N CYS A 110 -22.96 40.44 -4.97
CA CYS A 110 -23.19 41.61 -4.11
C CYS A 110 -24.26 42.57 -4.65
N GLN A 111 -24.33 42.79 -5.97
CA GLN A 111 -25.36 43.63 -6.57
C GLN A 111 -26.75 42.99 -6.53
N ASP A 112 -26.83 41.67 -6.70
CA ASP A 112 -28.10 40.94 -6.65
C ASP A 112 -28.65 40.88 -5.21
N SER A 113 -27.80 40.68 -4.20
CA SER A 113 -28.19 40.79 -2.79
C SER A 113 -28.67 42.19 -2.39
N ALA A 114 -28.02 43.25 -2.93
CA ALA A 114 -28.45 44.63 -2.67
C ALA A 114 -29.81 44.96 -3.32
N LYS A 115 -30.08 44.42 -4.52
CA LYS A 115 -31.37 44.59 -5.20
C LYS A 115 -32.51 43.84 -4.51
N GLU A 116 -32.27 42.65 -3.95
CA GLU A 116 -33.29 41.95 -3.18
C GLU A 116 -33.64 42.67 -1.88
N MET A 117 -32.65 43.22 -1.17
CA MET A 117 -32.90 44.01 0.05
C MET A 117 -33.66 45.32 -0.23
N ALA A 118 -33.43 45.95 -1.39
CA ALA A 118 -34.16 47.13 -1.81
C ALA A 118 -35.61 46.85 -2.28
N LYS A 119 -35.93 45.60 -2.64
CA LYS A 119 -37.27 45.19 -3.10
C LYS A 119 -38.17 44.69 -1.96
N SER A 120 -37.60 44.46 -0.79
CA SER A 120 -38.26 43.95 0.42
C SER A 120 -38.45 45.02 1.52
N SER A 121 -38.10 46.27 1.23
CA SER A 121 -38.46 47.48 2.01
C SER A 121 -39.62 48.20 1.35
#